data_AF-A0A1S3MMX5-F1
#
_entry.id   AF-A0A1S3MMX5-F1
#
_cell.length_a   1.000
_cell.length_b   1.000
_cell.length_c   1.000
_cell.angle_alpha   90.00
_cell.angle_beta   90.00
_cell.angle_gamma   90.00
#
_symmetry.space_group_name_H-M   'P 1'
#
loop_
_entity.id
_entity.type
_entity.pdbx_description
1 polymer ?
#
loop_
_entity_poly.entity_id
_entity_poly.type
_entity_poly.pdbx_seq_one_letter_code
_entity_poly.pdbx_strand_id
1 'polypeptide(L)'
;MIVLQKRLTALPPTLRTMKTDYASLRSQVRNFSDFYGAAITDAKKQISAAMREMSEANKDLLEKYRKEVALRRKYHEQLVELKGNIRVLCRVKPVLKEDQHEEGQSVVVTTDPNNESALSVLKGQGRSHNFELDRVFHPQATQEEVFQEIEPLVTSCIDGYHVCIFAYGQTGSGKTYTMEGSTENPGINQRALKHLFSEIEDRKDMWMYTVTVSSVEIYNEVLRDLLSKDGEKLDIKINPDGTGQLHVPGLRLIEVKSFQHIKKLLAQARRNRITFGTQMNQHSSRSHALLMITVLGTDLASGTKTTGKLNLVDLAGSERVWKSGAEGERLKEAQNINRSLLALGDVIQALRGKEKHIPFRNSRLTYLLQDSLGKGNKTAMVVQVSALERNVGETMCSLKFAERVCKVELGPAARKIQRGGGSHQCD
;
A
#
# COMPACT_ATOMS: atom_id res chain seq x y z
N MET A 1 81.00 56.35 -44.18
CA MET A 1 81.95 55.35 -43.66
C MET A 1 81.93 55.22 -42.12
N ILE A 2 82.07 56.32 -41.37
CA ILE A 2 82.12 56.32 -39.88
C ILE A 2 80.85 55.76 -39.20
N VAL A 3 79.66 56.05 -39.73
CA VAL A 3 78.38 55.54 -39.20
C VAL A 3 78.24 54.02 -39.38
N LEU A 4 78.71 53.50 -40.52
CA LEU A 4 78.74 52.06 -40.82
C LEU A 4 79.71 51.33 -39.89
N GLN A 5 80.87 51.93 -39.61
CA GLN A 5 81.88 51.37 -38.73
C GLN A 5 81.39 51.31 -37.27
N LYS A 6 80.74 52.38 -36.76
CA LYS A 6 80.10 52.38 -35.43
C LYS A 6 79.00 51.31 -35.30
N ARG A 7 78.19 51.11 -36.34
CA ARG A 7 77.16 50.06 -36.36
C ARG A 7 77.78 48.66 -36.40
N LEU A 8 78.84 48.46 -37.18
CA LEU A 8 79.58 47.19 -37.26
C LEU A 8 80.28 46.84 -35.94
N THR A 9 80.79 47.82 -35.20
CA THR A 9 81.42 47.59 -33.89
C THR A 9 80.43 47.36 -32.76
N ALA A 10 79.19 47.85 -32.89
CA ALA A 10 78.12 47.62 -31.91
C ALA A 10 77.37 46.28 -32.11
N LEU A 11 77.44 45.69 -33.30
CA LEU A 11 76.81 44.40 -33.64
C LEU A 11 77.28 43.20 -32.80
N PRO A 12 78.59 42.99 -32.57
CA PRO A 12 79.07 41.85 -31.78
C PRO A 12 78.58 41.81 -30.33
N PRO A 13 78.60 42.90 -29.53
CA PRO A 13 78.04 42.88 -28.19
C PRO A 13 76.53 42.66 -28.20
N THR A 14 75.77 43.29 -29.12
CA THR A 14 74.31 43.08 -29.21
C THR A 14 73.95 41.63 -29.59
N LEU A 15 74.69 41.01 -30.51
CA LEU A 15 74.51 39.60 -30.86
C LEU A 15 74.86 38.66 -29.70
N ARG A 16 75.87 39.00 -28.89
CA ARG A 16 76.18 38.25 -27.66
C ARG A 16 75.04 38.35 -26.65
N THR A 17 74.47 39.54 -26.46
CA THR A 17 73.30 39.76 -25.58
C THR A 17 72.07 38.99 -26.06
N MET A 18 71.72 39.07 -27.35
CA MET A 18 70.60 38.28 -27.89
C MET A 18 70.84 36.77 -27.74
N LYS A 19 72.08 36.29 -27.88
CA LYS A 19 72.41 34.88 -27.69
C LYS A 19 72.24 34.44 -26.24
N THR A 20 72.64 35.27 -25.28
CA THR A 20 72.42 35.01 -23.85
C THR A 20 70.95 35.06 -23.48
N ASP A 21 70.20 36.02 -24.00
CA ASP A 21 68.76 36.18 -23.74
C ASP A 21 67.97 35.02 -24.34
N TYR A 22 68.31 34.58 -25.56
CA TYR A 22 67.70 33.41 -26.17
C TYR A 22 68.03 32.12 -25.40
N ALA A 23 69.27 31.95 -24.92
CA ALA A 23 69.64 30.81 -24.09
C ALA A 23 68.88 30.81 -22.76
N SER A 24 68.73 31.98 -22.13
CA SER A 24 67.95 32.17 -20.90
C SER A 24 66.47 31.84 -21.11
N LEU A 25 65.83 32.42 -22.14
CA LEU A 25 64.43 32.16 -22.46
C LEU A 25 64.19 30.69 -22.82
N ARG A 26 65.09 30.07 -23.59
CA ARG A 26 65.00 28.63 -23.92
C ARG A 26 65.11 27.76 -22.67
N SER A 27 65.94 28.15 -21.71
CA SER A 27 66.05 27.48 -20.41
C SER A 27 64.76 27.64 -19.60
N GLN A 28 64.23 28.85 -19.51
CA GLN A 28 62.96 29.13 -18.82
C GLN A 28 61.78 28.36 -19.42
N VAL A 29 61.67 28.30 -20.75
CA VAL A 29 60.60 27.54 -21.44
C VAL A 29 60.71 26.04 -21.17
N ARG A 30 61.92 25.46 -21.15
CA ARG A 30 62.11 24.05 -20.77
C ARG A 30 61.73 23.80 -19.32
N ASN A 31 62.23 24.62 -18.40
CA ASN A 31 61.92 24.50 -16.98
C ASN A 31 60.41 24.62 -16.72
N PHE A 32 59.73 25.51 -17.45
CA PHE A 32 58.28 25.65 -17.38
C PHE A 32 57.57 24.40 -17.93
N SER A 33 57.99 23.89 -19.08
CA SER A 33 57.44 22.65 -19.66
C SER A 33 57.61 21.45 -18.72
N ASP A 34 58.79 21.28 -18.12
CA ASP A 34 59.09 20.18 -17.20
C ASP A 34 58.29 20.33 -15.90
N PHE A 35 58.18 21.56 -15.37
CA PHE A 35 57.35 21.86 -14.20
C PHE A 35 55.87 21.55 -14.44
N TYR A 36 55.30 21.99 -15.56
CA TYR A 36 53.90 21.69 -15.90
C TYR A 36 53.67 20.19 -16.15
N GLY A 37 54.60 19.50 -16.81
CA GLY A 37 54.54 18.05 -17.00
C GLY A 37 54.51 17.30 -15.67
N ALA A 38 55.37 17.70 -14.73
CA ALA A 38 55.39 17.15 -13.38
C ALA A 38 54.10 17.46 -12.61
N ALA A 39 53.63 18.72 -12.65
CA ALA A 39 52.41 19.15 -11.96
C ALA A 39 51.16 18.44 -12.48
N ILE A 40 51.02 18.25 -13.80
CA ILE A 40 49.92 17.49 -14.40
C ILE A 40 49.97 16.03 -14.00
N THR A 41 51.16 15.44 -13.95
CA THR A 41 51.34 14.04 -13.55
C THR A 41 50.96 13.83 -12.09
N ASP A 42 51.36 14.75 -11.21
CA ASP A 42 51.00 14.69 -9.79
C ASP A 42 49.50 14.91 -9.58
N ALA A 43 48.91 15.91 -10.22
CA ALA A 43 47.46 16.14 -10.19
C ALA A 43 46.68 14.91 -10.68
N LYS A 44 47.12 14.27 -11.78
CA LYS A 44 46.51 13.03 -12.28
C LYS A 44 46.61 11.89 -11.26
N LYS A 45 47.74 11.76 -10.57
CA LYS A 45 47.95 10.75 -9.54
C LYS A 45 47.04 11.00 -8.33
N GLN A 46 46.95 12.25 -7.86
CA GLN A 46 46.08 12.64 -6.74
C GLN A 46 44.60 12.38 -7.07
N ILE A 47 44.13 12.81 -8.26
CA ILE A 47 42.76 12.56 -8.72
C ILE A 47 42.48 11.05 -8.82
N SER A 48 43.40 10.27 -9.37
CA SER A 48 43.22 8.82 -9.50
C SER A 48 43.16 8.12 -8.14
N ALA A 49 43.96 8.57 -7.16
CA ALA A 49 43.92 8.06 -5.80
C ALA A 49 42.58 8.39 -5.13
N ALA A 50 42.15 9.66 -5.19
CA ALA A 50 40.88 10.10 -4.64
C ALA A 50 39.68 9.39 -5.28
N MET A 51 39.71 9.14 -6.60
CA MET A 51 38.66 8.37 -7.28
C MET A 51 38.59 6.91 -6.82
N ARG A 52 39.73 6.26 -6.58
CA ARG A 52 39.76 4.88 -6.05
C ARG A 52 39.19 4.83 -4.64
N GLU A 53 39.65 5.73 -3.77
CA GLU A 53 39.17 5.82 -2.39
C GLU A 53 37.66 6.07 -2.34
N MET A 54 37.17 7.04 -3.13
CA MET A 54 35.73 7.30 -3.25
C MET A 54 34.96 6.09 -3.80
N SER A 55 35.52 5.38 -4.78
CA SER A 55 34.88 4.17 -5.32
C SER A 55 34.80 3.03 -4.32
N GLU A 56 35.84 2.83 -3.51
CA GLU A 56 35.85 1.82 -2.44
C GLU A 56 34.88 2.19 -1.32
N ALA A 57 34.89 3.44 -0.89
CA ALA A 57 33.95 3.96 0.10
C ALA A 57 32.49 3.83 -0.37
N ASN A 58 32.20 4.14 -1.64
CA ASN A 58 30.86 3.97 -2.21
C ASN A 58 30.44 2.50 -2.25
N LYS A 59 31.36 1.57 -2.56
CA LYS A 59 31.06 0.13 -2.55
C LYS A 59 30.72 -0.37 -1.14
N ASP A 60 31.51 0.03 -0.14
CA ASP A 60 31.24 -0.30 1.27
C ASP A 60 29.91 0.30 1.76
N LEU A 61 29.63 1.56 1.39
CA LEU A 61 28.37 2.22 1.74
C LEU A 61 27.16 1.50 1.12
N LEU A 62 27.25 1.08 -0.15
CA LEU A 62 26.19 0.31 -0.82
C LEU A 62 25.97 -1.05 -0.14
N GLU A 63 27.02 -1.73 0.31
CA GLU A 63 26.89 -3.01 1.02
C GLU A 63 26.22 -2.81 2.39
N LYS A 64 26.65 -1.79 3.15
CA LYS A 64 26.04 -1.41 4.43
C LYS A 64 24.56 -1.04 4.26
N TYR A 65 24.23 -0.26 3.23
CA TYR A 65 22.86 0.11 2.91
C TYR A 65 22.00 -1.10 2.60
N ARG A 66 22.49 -2.05 1.79
CA ARG A 66 21.76 -3.31 1.51
C ARG A 66 21.52 -4.14 2.76
N LYS A 67 22.50 -4.22 3.67
CA LYS A 67 22.35 -4.92 4.96
C LYS A 67 21.30 -4.25 5.84
N GLU A 68 21.30 -2.92 5.90
CA GLU A 68 20.29 -2.14 6.63
C GLU A 68 18.89 -2.40 6.07
N VAL A 69 18.69 -2.31 4.76
CA VAL A 69 17.39 -2.54 4.11
C VAL A 69 16.87 -3.95 4.39
N ALA A 70 17.76 -4.94 4.34
CA ALA A 70 17.41 -6.32 4.67
C ALA A 70 16.99 -6.50 6.15
N LEU A 71 17.69 -5.83 7.08
CA LEU A 71 17.37 -5.85 8.50
C LEU A 71 16.07 -5.10 8.81
N ARG A 72 15.87 -3.91 8.23
CA ARG A 72 14.64 -3.12 8.37
C ARG A 72 13.43 -3.93 7.93
N ARG A 73 13.51 -4.60 6.77
CA ARG A 73 12.47 -5.52 6.32
C ARG A 73 12.25 -6.65 7.32
N LYS A 74 13.31 -7.30 7.81
CA LYS A 74 13.19 -8.39 8.79
C LYS A 74 12.47 -7.94 10.07
N TYR A 75 12.86 -6.80 10.64
CA TYR A 75 12.25 -6.29 11.87
C TYR A 75 10.83 -5.78 11.65
N HIS A 76 10.57 -5.14 10.50
CA HIS A 76 9.22 -4.74 10.09
C HIS A 76 8.28 -5.95 10.08
N GLU A 77 8.69 -7.03 9.43
CA GLU A 77 7.90 -8.26 9.34
C GLU A 77 7.68 -8.92 10.71
N GLN A 78 8.71 -8.96 11.55
CA GLN A 78 8.57 -9.45 12.93
C GLN A 78 7.59 -8.63 13.75
N LEU A 79 7.63 -7.29 13.63
CA LEU A 79 6.68 -6.41 14.33
C LEU A 79 5.24 -6.63 13.84
N VAL A 80 5.04 -6.79 12.53
CA VAL A 80 3.71 -7.05 11.97
C VAL A 80 3.19 -8.43 12.40
N GLU A 81 4.04 -9.46 12.40
CA GLU A 81 3.66 -10.81 12.83
C GLU A 81 3.34 -10.86 14.34
N LEU A 82 4.10 -10.14 15.17
CA LEU A 82 3.82 -10.00 16.60
C LEU A 82 2.48 -9.31 16.90
N LYS A 83 2.04 -8.40 16.02
CA LYS A 83 0.70 -7.80 16.08
C LYS A 83 -0.42 -8.74 15.60
N GLY A 84 -0.08 -9.92 15.09
CA GLY A 84 -1.04 -10.90 14.57
C GLY A 84 -1.36 -10.74 13.09
N ASN A 85 -1.62 -11.87 12.42
CA ASN A 85 -1.88 -11.90 10.98
C ASN A 85 -3.33 -11.53 10.60
N ILE A 86 -4.21 -11.38 11.60
CA ILE A 86 -5.49 -10.67 11.48
C ILE A 86 -5.52 -9.60 12.56
N ARG A 87 -5.59 -8.34 12.17
CA ARG A 87 -5.80 -7.19 13.05
C ARG A 87 -7.23 -6.68 12.93
N VAL A 88 -7.82 -6.29 14.04
CA VAL A 88 -9.18 -5.75 14.11
C VAL A 88 -9.14 -4.39 14.79
N LEU A 89 -9.36 -3.37 13.98
CA LEU A 89 -9.40 -1.98 14.41
C LEU A 89 -10.86 -1.51 14.46
N CYS A 90 -11.28 -0.85 15.53
CA CYS A 90 -12.60 -0.24 15.65
C CYS A 90 -12.50 1.26 15.46
N ARG A 91 -13.39 1.84 14.65
CA ARG A 91 -13.54 3.29 14.52
C ARG A 91 -14.96 3.69 14.87
N VAL A 92 -15.06 4.57 15.87
CA VAL A 92 -16.34 5.13 16.29
C VAL A 92 -16.64 6.36 15.44
N LYS A 93 -17.82 6.40 14.81
CA LYS A 93 -18.27 7.55 14.03
C LYS A 93 -18.61 8.74 14.96
N PRO A 94 -18.17 9.97 14.65
CA PRO A 94 -18.62 11.16 15.35
C PRO A 94 -20.11 11.44 15.14
N VAL A 95 -20.74 11.98 16.18
CA VAL A 95 -22.10 12.52 16.10
C VAL A 95 -22.06 13.77 15.23
N LEU A 96 -22.80 13.74 14.11
CA LEU A 96 -22.84 14.87 13.18
C LEU A 96 -23.92 15.87 13.61
N LYS A 97 -23.86 17.11 13.10
CA LYS A 97 -24.87 18.14 13.39
C LYS A 97 -26.29 17.68 13.02
N GLU A 98 -26.41 16.95 11.92
CA GLU A 98 -27.67 16.36 11.45
C GLU A 98 -28.26 15.37 12.46
N ASP A 99 -27.41 14.65 13.20
CA ASP A 99 -27.83 13.70 14.24
C ASP A 99 -28.35 14.42 15.51
N GLN A 100 -27.99 15.70 15.71
CA GLN A 100 -28.36 16.47 16.92
C GLN A 100 -29.76 17.06 16.85
N HIS A 101 -30.38 17.11 15.66
CA HIS A 101 -31.72 17.64 15.46
C HIS A 101 -32.84 16.63 15.78
N GLU A 102 -32.50 15.37 16.01
CA GLU A 102 -33.45 14.33 16.40
C GLU A 102 -33.56 14.29 17.94
N GLU A 103 -34.72 14.71 18.48
CA GLU A 103 -35.00 14.65 19.92
C GLU A 103 -34.87 13.21 20.46
N GLY A 104 -34.21 13.06 21.62
CA GLY A 104 -34.13 11.79 22.35
C GLY A 104 -32.93 10.90 22.00
N GLN A 105 -31.92 11.37 21.25
CA GLN A 105 -30.73 10.59 20.98
C GLN A 105 -29.65 10.72 22.05
N SER A 106 -29.22 9.58 22.60
CA SER A 106 -28.07 9.51 23.49
C SER A 106 -26.85 8.87 22.81
N VAL A 107 -25.67 9.25 23.29
CA VAL A 107 -24.40 8.59 22.95
C VAL A 107 -24.25 7.38 23.88
N VAL A 108 -24.20 6.18 23.29
CA VAL A 108 -24.15 4.90 24.02
C VAL A 108 -22.81 4.19 23.88
N VAL A 109 -21.88 4.72 23.09
CA VAL A 109 -20.52 4.17 22.94
C VAL A 109 -19.53 5.12 23.61
N THR A 110 -18.75 4.59 24.54
CA THR A 110 -17.69 5.33 25.22
C THR A 110 -16.34 4.67 24.94
N THR A 111 -15.34 5.50 24.66
CA THR A 111 -13.93 5.10 24.48
C THR A 111 -13.11 5.69 25.62
N ASP A 112 -12.09 4.99 26.08
CA ASP A 112 -11.15 5.50 27.07
C ASP A 112 -9.92 6.11 26.36
N PRO A 113 -9.65 7.42 26.52
CA PRO A 113 -8.46 8.04 25.93
C PRO A 113 -7.13 7.40 26.38
N ASN A 114 -7.10 6.75 27.55
CA ASN A 114 -5.91 6.08 28.09
C ASN A 114 -5.84 4.60 27.71
N ASN A 115 -6.90 4.04 27.13
CA ASN A 115 -6.93 2.66 26.67
C ASN A 115 -7.42 2.59 25.23
N GLU A 116 -6.45 2.57 24.33
CA GLU A 116 -6.66 2.58 22.89
C GLU A 116 -7.06 1.21 22.33
N SER A 117 -7.37 0.23 23.18
CA SER A 117 -7.78 -1.13 22.80
C SER A 117 -9.20 -1.46 23.26
N ALA A 118 -9.85 -0.60 24.06
CA ALA A 118 -11.15 -0.89 24.65
C ALA A 118 -12.24 0.14 24.33
N LEU A 119 -13.47 -0.35 24.24
CA LEU A 119 -14.68 0.48 24.25
C LEU A 119 -15.81 -0.18 25.04
N SER A 120 -16.71 0.65 25.55
CA SER A 120 -17.92 0.20 26.25
C SER A 120 -19.16 0.63 25.49
N VAL A 121 -20.13 -0.28 25.41
CA VAL A 121 -21.46 0.01 24.86
C VAL A 121 -22.48 -0.07 25.99
N LEU A 122 -23.14 1.04 26.27
CA LEU A 122 -24.24 1.13 27.22
C LEU A 122 -25.47 0.42 26.65
N LYS A 123 -26.02 -0.50 27.43
CA LYS A 123 -27.34 -1.07 27.27
C LYS A 123 -28.24 -0.39 28.30
N GLY A 124 -29.50 -0.13 27.93
CA GLY A 124 -30.47 0.50 28.83
C GLY A 124 -30.47 -0.13 30.24
N GLN A 125 -30.89 0.65 31.24
CA GLN A 125 -30.86 0.29 32.67
C GLN A 125 -29.46 0.18 33.29
N GLY A 126 -28.48 0.94 32.79
CA GLY A 126 -27.15 1.08 33.42
C GLY A 126 -26.21 -0.11 33.25
N ARG A 127 -26.52 -1.07 32.38
CA ARG A 127 -25.63 -2.20 32.06
C ARG A 127 -24.72 -1.83 30.90
N SER A 128 -23.41 -1.94 31.04
CA SER A 128 -22.48 -1.79 29.92
C SER A 128 -21.98 -3.16 29.42
N HIS A 129 -21.51 -3.20 28.17
CA HIS A 129 -20.75 -4.33 27.65
C HIS A 129 -19.44 -3.81 27.07
N ASN A 130 -18.34 -4.36 27.58
CA ASN A 130 -16.98 -3.95 27.19
C ASN A 130 -16.48 -4.85 26.06
N PHE A 131 -15.78 -4.25 25.11
CA PHE A 131 -15.09 -4.93 24.03
C PHE A 131 -13.62 -4.54 24.06
N GLU A 132 -12.75 -5.51 23.82
CA GLU A 132 -11.31 -5.33 23.66
C GLU A 132 -10.91 -5.80 22.26
N LEU A 133 -10.20 -4.96 21.53
CA LEU A 133 -9.79 -5.13 20.14
C LEU A 133 -8.34 -4.65 19.99
N ASP A 134 -7.71 -4.85 18.82
CA ASP A 134 -6.31 -4.47 18.62
C ASP A 134 -6.09 -2.95 18.63
N ARG A 135 -7.13 -2.18 18.28
CA ARG A 135 -7.15 -0.72 18.31
C ARG A 135 -8.57 -0.18 18.32
N VAL A 136 -8.82 0.89 19.06
CA VAL A 136 -10.08 1.63 19.11
C VAL A 136 -9.78 3.10 18.86
N PHE A 137 -10.35 3.63 17.78
CA PHE A 137 -10.28 5.04 17.40
C PHE A 137 -11.50 5.78 17.93
N HIS A 138 -11.24 6.81 18.74
CA HIS A 138 -12.27 7.71 19.25
C HIS A 138 -12.96 8.50 18.11
N PRO A 139 -14.15 9.10 18.35
CA PRO A 139 -14.91 9.84 17.35
C PRO A 139 -14.15 10.96 16.61
N GLN A 140 -13.15 11.56 17.26
CA GLN A 140 -12.35 12.65 16.71
C GLN A 140 -11.16 12.16 15.87
N ALA A 141 -10.99 10.84 15.70
CA ALA A 141 -9.83 10.26 15.04
C ALA A 141 -9.81 10.60 13.55
N THR A 142 -8.70 11.17 13.12
CA THR A 142 -8.46 11.60 11.76
C THR A 142 -8.23 10.42 10.81
N GLN A 143 -8.34 10.66 9.51
CA GLN A 143 -7.98 9.65 8.50
C GLN A 143 -6.49 9.28 8.54
N GLU A 144 -5.63 10.21 8.97
CA GLU A 144 -4.20 10.00 9.09
C GLU A 144 -3.89 9.00 10.21
N GLU A 145 -4.43 9.24 11.41
CA GLU A 145 -4.24 8.35 12.57
C GLU A 145 -4.74 6.93 12.28
N VAL A 146 -5.87 6.79 11.57
CA VAL A 146 -6.36 5.47 11.14
C VAL A 146 -5.42 4.82 10.13
N PHE A 147 -4.87 5.61 9.20
CA PHE A 147 -3.96 5.10 8.19
C PHE A 147 -2.60 4.68 8.76
N GLN A 148 -2.07 5.36 9.77
CA GLN A 148 -0.80 5.01 10.43
C GLN A 148 -0.80 3.58 10.98
N GLU A 149 -1.94 3.07 11.45
CA GLU A 149 -2.06 1.67 11.88
C GLU A 149 -2.12 0.66 10.72
N ILE A 150 -2.47 1.12 9.52
CA ILE A 150 -2.64 0.31 8.31
C ILE A 150 -1.38 0.35 7.43
N GLU A 151 -0.64 1.45 7.44
CA GLU A 151 0.56 1.70 6.64
C GLU A 151 1.57 0.53 6.66
N PRO A 152 1.89 -0.10 7.81
CA PRO A 152 2.81 -1.23 7.84
C PRO A 152 2.39 -2.43 6.99
N LEU A 153 1.08 -2.63 6.83
CA LEU A 153 0.54 -3.68 5.96
C LEU A 153 0.75 -3.34 4.49
N VAL A 154 0.62 -2.06 4.11
CA VAL A 154 0.91 -1.61 2.75
C VAL A 154 2.39 -1.83 2.41
N THR A 155 3.30 -1.51 3.33
CA THR A 155 4.73 -1.82 3.17
C THR A 155 4.97 -3.33 3.03
N SER A 156 4.26 -4.15 3.80
CA SER A 156 4.33 -5.62 3.65
C SER A 156 3.93 -6.07 2.24
N CYS A 157 2.93 -5.43 1.61
CA CYS A 157 2.56 -5.73 0.23
C CYS A 157 3.74 -5.47 -0.73
N ILE A 158 4.43 -4.33 -0.59
CA ILE A 158 5.59 -3.99 -1.43
C ILE A 158 6.73 -4.99 -1.24
N ASP A 159 6.88 -5.52 -0.01
CA ASP A 159 7.83 -6.58 0.28
C ASP A 159 7.43 -7.94 -0.32
N GLY A 160 6.22 -8.10 -0.87
CA GLY A 160 5.78 -9.32 -1.55
C GLY A 160 4.86 -10.21 -0.72
N TYR A 161 4.14 -9.63 0.24
CA TYR A 161 3.09 -10.31 0.99
C TYR A 161 1.71 -10.00 0.41
N HIS A 162 0.76 -10.91 0.62
CA HIS A 162 -0.64 -10.65 0.31
C HIS A 162 -1.32 -10.02 1.53
N VAL A 163 -2.05 -8.94 1.28
CA VAL A 163 -2.61 -8.05 2.28
C VAL A 163 -4.06 -7.76 1.91
N CYS A 164 -4.95 -7.86 2.89
CA CYS A 164 -6.36 -7.50 2.73
C CYS A 164 -6.79 -6.55 3.83
N ILE A 165 -7.31 -5.39 3.46
CA ILE A 165 -7.87 -4.41 4.39
C ILE A 165 -9.33 -4.21 4.02
N PHE A 166 -10.24 -4.47 4.96
CA PHE A 166 -11.67 -4.32 4.68
C PHE A 166 -12.39 -3.55 5.77
N ALA A 167 -13.32 -2.69 5.37
CA ALA A 167 -14.24 -2.01 6.28
C ALA A 167 -15.53 -2.80 6.46
N TYR A 168 -15.99 -2.96 7.70
CA TYR A 168 -17.21 -3.70 8.06
C TYR A 168 -18.08 -2.89 9.02
N GLY A 169 -19.40 -3.01 8.90
CA GLY A 169 -20.36 -2.32 9.78
C GLY A 169 -21.67 -1.99 9.05
N GLN A 170 -22.65 -1.47 9.79
CA GLN A 170 -23.94 -1.09 9.21
C GLN A 170 -23.81 0.05 8.19
N THR A 171 -24.86 0.25 7.39
CA THR A 171 -25.01 1.44 6.57
C THR A 171 -24.98 2.71 7.41
N GLY A 172 -24.28 3.73 6.91
CA GLY A 172 -24.12 5.01 7.59
C GLY A 172 -23.09 5.05 8.72
N SER A 173 -22.42 3.93 9.06
CA SER A 173 -21.43 3.89 10.14
C SER A 173 -20.04 4.43 9.78
N GLY A 174 -19.76 4.71 8.50
CA GLY A 174 -18.50 5.32 8.07
C GLY A 174 -17.53 4.41 7.29
N LYS A 175 -17.99 3.26 6.76
CA LYS A 175 -17.18 2.36 5.91
C LYS A 175 -16.55 3.06 4.70
N THR A 176 -17.38 3.59 3.81
CA THR A 176 -16.91 4.31 2.61
C THR A 176 -16.10 5.56 2.97
N TYR A 177 -16.44 6.27 4.06
CA TYR A 177 -15.62 7.38 4.55
C TYR A 177 -14.21 6.91 4.94
N THR A 178 -14.08 5.77 5.62
CA THR A 178 -12.77 5.25 6.02
C THR A 178 -11.97 4.72 4.85
N MET A 179 -12.60 4.00 3.91
CA MET A 179 -11.91 3.44 2.75
C MET A 179 -11.61 4.48 1.68
N GLU A 180 -12.59 5.26 1.23
CA GLU A 180 -12.42 6.23 0.14
C GLU A 180 -12.12 7.65 0.67
N GLY A 181 -12.84 8.07 1.71
CA GLY A 181 -12.79 9.43 2.24
C GLY A 181 -13.47 10.49 1.37
N SER A 182 -13.22 11.75 1.71
CA SER A 182 -13.61 12.89 0.87
C SER A 182 -12.42 13.39 0.04
N THR A 183 -12.64 14.40 -0.79
CA THR A 183 -11.57 15.04 -1.57
C THR A 183 -10.56 15.74 -0.65
N GLU A 184 -11.06 16.35 0.43
CA GLU A 184 -10.29 17.09 1.43
C GLU A 184 -9.66 16.16 2.46
N ASN A 185 -10.33 15.06 2.79
CA ASN A 185 -9.87 14.10 3.77
C ASN A 185 -9.86 12.67 3.19
N PRO A 186 -8.86 12.33 2.36
CA PRO A 186 -8.76 11.04 1.69
C PRO A 186 -8.67 9.89 2.70
N GLY A 187 -9.32 8.78 2.38
CA GLY A 187 -9.32 7.56 3.20
C GLY A 187 -8.14 6.63 2.90
N ILE A 188 -8.25 5.40 3.41
CA ILE A 188 -7.22 4.34 3.30
C ILE A 188 -6.82 4.10 1.83
N ASN A 189 -7.76 4.09 0.89
CA ASN A 189 -7.48 3.80 -0.52
C ASN A 189 -6.42 4.76 -1.09
N GLN A 190 -6.69 6.07 -1.03
CA GLN A 190 -5.77 7.06 -1.60
C GLN A 190 -4.46 7.15 -0.81
N ARG A 191 -4.51 7.00 0.52
CA ARG A 191 -3.32 7.05 1.39
C ARG A 191 -2.39 5.86 1.17
N ALA A 192 -2.94 4.65 1.10
CA ALA A 192 -2.19 3.43 0.81
C ALA A 192 -1.50 3.50 -0.55
N LEU A 193 -2.20 4.02 -1.56
CA LEU A 193 -1.63 4.17 -2.90
C LEU A 193 -0.54 5.25 -2.96
N LYS A 194 -0.73 6.38 -2.25
CA LYS A 194 0.30 7.42 -2.14
C LYS A 194 1.56 6.87 -1.47
N HIS A 195 1.39 6.18 -0.35
CA HIS A 195 2.48 5.50 0.36
C HIS A 195 3.19 4.49 -0.52
N LEU A 196 2.43 3.65 -1.22
CA LEU A 196 2.96 2.62 -2.10
C LEU A 196 3.88 3.19 -3.19
N PHE A 197 3.49 4.30 -3.84
CA PHE A 197 4.35 4.93 -4.84
C PHE A 197 5.55 5.66 -4.25
N SER A 198 5.41 6.25 -3.05
CA SER A 198 6.55 6.85 -2.35
C SER A 198 7.61 5.81 -2.08
N GLU A 199 7.22 4.67 -1.49
CA GLU A 199 8.15 3.60 -1.14
C GLU A 199 8.76 2.91 -2.38
N ILE A 200 8.01 2.81 -3.49
CA ILE A 200 8.56 2.34 -4.77
C ILE A 200 9.63 3.29 -5.30
N GLU A 201 9.40 4.60 -5.24
CA GLU A 201 10.36 5.61 -5.68
C GLU A 201 11.62 5.59 -4.80
N ASP A 202 11.46 5.47 -3.48
CA ASP A 202 12.56 5.40 -2.51
C ASP A 202 13.43 4.16 -2.72
N ARG A 203 12.88 3.08 -3.31
CA ARG A 203 13.57 1.80 -3.53
C ARG A 203 14.08 1.60 -4.97
N LYS A 204 13.92 2.58 -5.87
CA LYS A 204 14.17 2.44 -7.32
C LYS A 204 15.60 2.01 -7.69
N ASP A 205 16.59 2.35 -6.86
CA ASP A 205 18.00 2.00 -7.12
C ASP A 205 18.32 0.53 -6.80
N MET A 206 17.44 -0.16 -6.09
CA MET A 206 17.60 -1.56 -5.69
C MET A 206 16.53 -2.48 -6.28
N TRP A 207 15.36 -1.94 -6.60
CA TRP A 207 14.20 -2.71 -7.03
C TRP A 207 13.53 -2.07 -8.24
N MET A 208 13.11 -2.91 -9.17
CA MET A 208 12.19 -2.53 -10.24
C MET A 208 10.79 -3.03 -9.90
N TYR A 209 9.79 -2.17 -10.01
CA TYR A 209 8.40 -2.51 -9.71
C TYR A 209 7.48 -2.34 -10.92
N THR A 210 6.55 -3.28 -11.08
CA THR A 210 5.38 -3.16 -11.96
C THR A 210 4.12 -3.23 -11.11
N VAL A 211 3.26 -2.22 -11.22
CA VAL A 211 2.02 -2.13 -10.45
C VAL A 211 0.83 -2.25 -11.39
N THR A 212 -0.08 -3.19 -11.10
CA THR A 212 -1.34 -3.36 -11.82
C THR A 212 -2.52 -3.18 -10.89
N VAL A 213 -3.60 -2.59 -11.41
CA VAL A 213 -4.82 -2.28 -10.66
C VAL A 213 -6.03 -2.85 -11.37
N SER A 214 -6.94 -3.43 -10.59
CA SER A 214 -8.29 -3.78 -11.00
C SER A 214 -9.30 -3.36 -9.95
N SER A 215 -10.56 -3.18 -10.33
CA SER A 215 -11.63 -2.87 -9.39
C SER A 215 -12.89 -3.67 -9.71
N VAL A 216 -13.44 -4.31 -8.69
CA VAL A 216 -14.59 -5.21 -8.80
C VAL A 216 -15.69 -4.73 -7.87
N GLU A 217 -16.92 -4.79 -8.38
CA GLU A 217 -18.11 -4.72 -7.57
C GLU A 217 -18.76 -6.11 -7.46
N ILE A 218 -19.20 -6.47 -6.26
CA ILE A 218 -20.08 -7.61 -6.04
C ILE A 218 -21.43 -7.08 -5.59
N TYR A 219 -22.41 -7.16 -6.48
CA TYR A 219 -23.79 -6.77 -6.22
C TYR A 219 -24.69 -7.95 -6.54
N ASN A 220 -25.51 -8.36 -5.58
CA ASN A 220 -26.46 -9.46 -5.76
C ASN A 220 -25.79 -10.78 -6.24
N GLU A 221 -24.63 -11.14 -5.67
CA GLU A 221 -23.79 -12.28 -6.06
C GLU A 221 -23.29 -12.27 -7.53
N VAL A 222 -23.32 -11.11 -8.19
CA VAL A 222 -22.77 -10.89 -9.53
C VAL A 222 -21.53 -10.01 -9.43
N LEU A 223 -20.41 -10.48 -10.00
CA LEU A 223 -19.19 -9.68 -10.14
C LEU A 223 -19.30 -8.77 -11.37
N ARG A 224 -18.85 -7.52 -11.24
CA ARG A 224 -18.74 -6.55 -12.32
C ARG A 224 -17.41 -5.82 -12.27
N ASP A 225 -16.84 -5.55 -13.44
CA ASP A 225 -15.64 -4.72 -13.56
C ASP A 225 -15.99 -3.23 -13.49
N LEU A 226 -15.50 -2.55 -12.46
CA LEU A 226 -15.69 -1.11 -12.26
C LEU A 226 -14.77 -0.25 -13.14
N LEU A 227 -13.77 -0.82 -13.80
CA LEU A 227 -12.90 -0.15 -14.77
C LEU A 227 -13.33 -0.42 -16.23
N SER A 228 -14.35 -1.27 -16.42
CA SER A 228 -14.98 -1.49 -17.71
C SER A 228 -15.97 -0.39 -18.09
N LYS A 229 -16.24 -0.25 -19.39
CA LYS A 229 -17.35 0.60 -19.90
C LYS A 229 -18.67 -0.16 -19.95
N ASP A 230 -18.59 -1.48 -20.13
CA ASP A 230 -19.71 -2.30 -20.59
C ASP A 230 -20.40 -3.06 -19.45
N GLY A 231 -19.88 -2.95 -18.21
CA GLY A 231 -20.50 -3.51 -17.01
C GLY A 231 -20.71 -5.02 -17.05
N GLU A 232 -19.87 -5.73 -17.82
CA GLU A 232 -19.99 -7.17 -18.07
C GLU A 232 -19.96 -7.98 -16.78
N LYS A 233 -20.77 -9.04 -16.76
CA LYS A 233 -20.81 -9.99 -15.66
C LYS A 233 -19.57 -10.87 -15.71
N LEU A 234 -18.86 -10.94 -14.59
CA LEU A 234 -17.65 -11.74 -14.45
C LEU A 234 -17.88 -12.95 -13.54
N ASP A 235 -16.98 -13.94 -13.65
CA ASP A 235 -16.99 -15.14 -12.84
C ASP A 235 -15.60 -15.41 -12.26
N ILE A 236 -15.54 -16.10 -11.12
CA ILE A 236 -14.29 -16.47 -10.44
C ILE A 236 -13.90 -17.88 -10.89
N LYS A 237 -12.67 -18.03 -11.40
CA LYS A 237 -12.13 -19.31 -11.86
C LYS A 237 -10.78 -19.61 -11.22
N ILE A 238 -10.43 -20.88 -11.13
CA ILE A 238 -9.08 -21.31 -10.77
C ILE A 238 -8.15 -21.02 -11.96
N ASN A 239 -6.97 -20.49 -11.68
CA ASN A 239 -5.94 -20.23 -12.69
C ASN A 239 -5.56 -21.54 -13.40
N PRO A 240 -5.45 -21.52 -14.74
CA PRO A 240 -5.05 -22.69 -15.51
C PRO A 240 -3.57 -23.04 -15.38
N ASP A 241 -2.77 -22.18 -14.74
CA ASP A 241 -1.31 -22.32 -14.54
C ASP A 241 -0.91 -23.42 -13.53
N GLY A 242 -1.90 -24.14 -12.97
CA GLY A 242 -1.67 -25.21 -12.00
C GLY A 242 -1.34 -24.72 -10.58
N THR A 243 -1.29 -23.40 -10.34
CA THR A 243 -0.99 -22.84 -9.01
C THR A 243 -2.15 -23.00 -8.03
N GLY A 244 -3.36 -23.28 -8.52
CA GLY A 244 -4.58 -23.33 -7.73
C GLY A 244 -5.07 -21.95 -7.25
N GLN A 245 -4.41 -20.85 -7.66
CA GLN A 245 -4.82 -19.50 -7.32
C GLN A 245 -6.11 -19.11 -8.05
N LEU A 246 -6.87 -18.19 -7.48
CA LEU A 246 -8.09 -17.69 -8.11
C LEU A 246 -7.79 -16.51 -9.02
N HIS A 247 -8.55 -16.41 -10.10
CA HIS A 247 -8.59 -15.24 -10.96
C HIS A 247 -10.01 -14.98 -11.47
N VAL A 248 -10.20 -13.80 -12.05
CA VAL A 248 -11.46 -13.37 -12.63
C VAL A 248 -11.21 -13.13 -14.12
N PRO A 249 -11.41 -14.13 -15.00
CA PRO A 249 -11.26 -13.94 -16.44
C PRO A 249 -12.12 -12.76 -16.93
N GLY A 250 -11.53 -11.89 -17.77
CA GLY A 250 -12.20 -10.70 -18.28
C GLY A 250 -12.09 -9.46 -17.39
N LEU A 251 -11.61 -9.60 -16.14
CA LEU A 251 -11.33 -8.43 -15.29
C LEU A 251 -10.16 -7.63 -15.86
N ARG A 252 -10.36 -6.33 -16.11
CA ARG A 252 -9.29 -5.47 -16.63
C ARG A 252 -8.19 -5.29 -15.59
N LEU A 253 -6.96 -5.62 -15.99
CA LEU A 253 -5.73 -5.35 -15.25
C LEU A 253 -5.04 -4.16 -15.93
N ILE A 254 -5.02 -3.01 -15.26
CA ILE A 254 -4.43 -1.78 -15.81
C ILE A 254 -3.08 -1.53 -15.14
N GLU A 255 -2.02 -1.54 -15.93
CA GLU A 255 -0.69 -1.12 -15.45
C GLU A 255 -0.68 0.39 -15.17
N VAL A 256 -0.19 0.76 -13.99
CA VAL A 256 -0.17 2.12 -13.49
C VAL A 256 1.25 2.56 -13.15
N LYS A 257 1.63 3.72 -13.65
CA LYS A 257 3.00 4.26 -13.52
C LYS A 257 3.11 5.40 -12.51
N SER A 258 1.99 5.88 -11.97
CA SER A 258 1.98 6.95 -10.99
C SER A 258 0.70 6.99 -10.18
N PHE A 259 0.78 7.60 -9.00
CA PHE A 259 -0.38 7.89 -8.15
C PHE A 259 -1.48 8.67 -8.89
N GLN A 260 -1.11 9.60 -9.78
CA GLN A 260 -2.10 10.38 -10.54
C GLN A 260 -2.87 9.58 -11.57
N HIS A 261 -2.25 8.55 -12.16
CA HIS A 261 -2.97 7.61 -13.03
C HIS A 261 -4.05 6.87 -12.23
N ILE A 262 -3.69 6.34 -11.05
CA ILE A 262 -4.66 5.63 -10.21
C ILE A 262 -5.78 6.55 -9.72
N LYS A 263 -5.50 7.81 -9.36
CA LYS A 263 -6.55 8.75 -8.94
C LYS A 263 -7.66 8.89 -9.99
N LYS A 264 -7.31 8.87 -11.28
CA LYS A 264 -8.28 8.86 -12.39
C LYS A 264 -9.07 7.55 -12.45
N LEU A 265 -8.41 6.41 -12.25
CA LEU A 265 -9.07 5.10 -12.21
C LEU A 265 -10.04 4.97 -11.02
N LEU A 266 -9.68 5.47 -9.84
CA LEU A 266 -10.57 5.53 -8.68
C LEU A 266 -11.81 6.38 -8.96
N ALA A 267 -11.63 7.54 -9.58
CA ALA A 267 -12.75 8.38 -9.97
C ALA A 267 -13.66 7.71 -11.03
N GLN A 268 -13.08 6.93 -11.95
CA GLN A 268 -13.85 6.12 -12.89
C GLN A 268 -14.60 4.99 -12.18
N ALA A 269 -13.93 4.20 -11.34
CA ALA A 269 -14.54 3.12 -10.59
C ALA A 269 -15.71 3.61 -9.73
N ARG A 270 -15.54 4.75 -9.06
CA ARG A 270 -16.61 5.40 -8.29
C ARG A 270 -17.79 5.82 -9.15
N ARG A 271 -17.54 6.44 -10.31
CA ARG A 271 -18.61 6.80 -11.25
C ARG A 271 -19.36 5.57 -11.73
N ASN A 272 -18.65 4.54 -12.15
CA ASN A 272 -19.24 3.29 -12.62
C ASN A 272 -20.04 2.58 -11.51
N ARG A 273 -19.53 2.56 -10.27
CA ARG A 273 -20.26 2.06 -9.08
C ARG A 273 -21.57 2.81 -8.85
N ILE A 274 -21.64 4.10 -9.19
CA ILE A 274 -22.88 4.88 -9.10
C ILE A 274 -23.79 4.61 -10.30
N THR A 275 -23.25 4.65 -11.53
CA THR A 275 -24.02 4.56 -12.78
C THR A 275 -24.63 3.18 -13.03
N PHE A 276 -23.95 2.09 -12.63
CA PHE A 276 -24.53 0.75 -12.71
C PHE A 276 -25.64 0.51 -11.68
N GLY A 277 -25.75 1.37 -10.66
CA GLY A 277 -26.87 1.42 -9.75
C GLY A 277 -28.07 2.13 -10.40
N THR A 278 -29.24 1.48 -10.40
CA THR A 278 -30.50 2.14 -10.79
C THR A 278 -30.75 3.38 -9.92
N GLN A 279 -31.33 4.44 -10.52
CA GLN A 279 -31.55 5.81 -10.00
C GLN A 279 -32.23 5.98 -8.62
N MET A 280 -32.52 4.91 -7.87
CA MET A 280 -33.32 4.96 -6.63
C MET A 280 -32.61 4.49 -5.34
N ASN A 281 -31.34 4.10 -5.32
CA ASN A 281 -30.72 3.54 -4.10
C ASN A 281 -29.40 4.23 -3.70
N GLN A 282 -29.15 4.34 -2.39
CA GLN A 282 -27.81 4.55 -1.81
C GLN A 282 -26.93 3.33 -2.12
N HIS A 283 -26.40 3.21 -3.35
CA HIS A 283 -25.84 1.96 -3.87
C HIS A 283 -24.64 1.40 -3.07
N SER A 284 -23.82 2.26 -2.46
CA SER A 284 -22.64 1.82 -1.68
C SER A 284 -23.00 1.00 -0.44
N SER A 285 -24.22 1.08 0.07
CA SER A 285 -24.67 0.22 1.18
C SER A 285 -25.03 -1.20 0.75
N ARG A 286 -25.24 -1.42 -0.55
CA ARG A 286 -25.83 -2.65 -1.09
C ARG A 286 -24.89 -3.47 -1.95
N SER A 287 -23.69 -2.98 -2.23
CA SER A 287 -22.67 -3.70 -2.98
C SER A 287 -21.33 -3.67 -2.26
N HIS A 288 -20.55 -4.74 -2.41
CA HIS A 288 -19.16 -4.77 -1.99
C HIS A 288 -18.29 -4.20 -3.10
N ALA A 289 -17.37 -3.30 -2.79
CA ALA A 289 -16.37 -2.82 -3.72
C ALA A 289 -14.98 -3.26 -3.29
N LEU A 290 -14.23 -3.81 -4.25
CA LEU A 290 -12.86 -4.26 -4.06
C LEU A 290 -11.97 -3.48 -5.01
N LEU A 291 -10.95 -2.83 -4.47
CA LEU A 291 -9.81 -2.32 -5.22
C LEU A 291 -8.65 -3.31 -5.01
N MET A 292 -8.15 -3.88 -6.10
CA MET A 292 -7.10 -4.88 -6.06
C MET A 292 -5.85 -4.33 -6.74
N ILE A 293 -4.74 -4.35 -6.02
CA ILE A 293 -3.44 -3.90 -6.51
C ILE A 293 -2.48 -5.07 -6.47
N THR A 294 -1.82 -5.37 -7.58
CA THR A 294 -0.73 -6.34 -7.62
C THR A 294 0.59 -5.62 -7.85
N VAL A 295 1.55 -5.86 -6.96
CA VAL A 295 2.90 -5.28 -7.00
C VAL A 295 3.89 -6.40 -7.34
N LEU A 296 4.47 -6.33 -8.53
CA LEU A 296 5.54 -7.23 -8.96
C LEU A 296 6.87 -6.50 -8.76
N GLY A 297 7.68 -6.97 -7.81
CA GLY A 297 9.02 -6.44 -7.54
C GLY A 297 10.10 -7.34 -8.10
N THR A 298 11.16 -6.77 -8.67
CA THR A 298 12.37 -7.49 -9.07
C THR A 298 13.57 -6.82 -8.40
N ASP A 299 14.30 -7.58 -7.59
CA ASP A 299 15.56 -7.17 -6.99
C ASP A 299 16.63 -7.06 -8.09
N LEU A 300 17.20 -5.88 -8.27
CA LEU A 300 18.18 -5.60 -9.32
C LEU A 300 19.52 -6.30 -9.10
N ALA A 301 19.86 -6.64 -7.86
CA ALA A 301 21.11 -7.31 -7.53
C ALA A 301 21.01 -8.83 -7.69
N SER A 302 19.89 -9.42 -7.28
CA SER A 302 19.72 -10.89 -7.27
C SER A 302 18.84 -11.43 -8.41
N GLY A 303 18.09 -10.58 -9.10
CA GLY A 303 17.06 -11.00 -10.05
C GLY A 303 15.84 -11.67 -9.39
N THR A 304 15.77 -11.70 -8.06
CA THR A 304 14.67 -12.31 -7.31
C THR A 304 13.38 -11.54 -7.56
N LYS A 305 12.31 -12.25 -7.93
CA LYS A 305 11.00 -11.66 -8.16
C LYS A 305 10.09 -11.89 -6.96
N THR A 306 9.31 -10.87 -6.60
CA THR A 306 8.30 -10.94 -5.54
C THR A 306 6.95 -10.45 -6.01
N THR A 307 5.88 -11.01 -5.45
CA THR A 307 4.50 -10.63 -5.79
C THR A 307 3.74 -10.27 -4.52
N GLY A 308 3.41 -9.00 -4.39
CA GLY A 308 2.47 -8.49 -3.39
C GLY A 308 1.08 -8.33 -3.97
N LYS A 309 0.05 -8.61 -3.18
CA LYS A 309 -1.35 -8.30 -3.52
C LYS A 309 -1.95 -7.48 -2.39
N LEU A 310 -2.51 -6.32 -2.70
CA LEU A 310 -3.22 -5.46 -1.76
C LEU A 310 -4.68 -5.37 -2.18
N ASN A 311 -5.56 -5.93 -1.35
CA ASN A 311 -7.01 -5.86 -1.53
C ASN A 311 -7.59 -4.85 -0.54
N LEU A 312 -8.16 -3.76 -1.04
CA LEU A 312 -8.85 -2.75 -0.25
C LEU A 312 -10.36 -2.87 -0.50
N VAL A 313 -11.11 -3.21 0.54
CA VAL A 313 -12.50 -3.66 0.41
C VAL A 313 -13.45 -2.78 1.22
N ASP A 314 -14.45 -2.21 0.55
CA ASP A 314 -15.59 -1.54 1.16
C ASP A 314 -16.79 -2.49 1.09
N LEU A 315 -17.12 -3.14 2.21
CA LEU A 315 -18.23 -4.10 2.25
C LEU A 315 -19.58 -3.40 2.28
N ALA A 316 -20.62 -4.12 1.85
CA ALA A 316 -22.01 -3.72 2.02
C ALA A 316 -22.39 -3.57 3.51
N GLY A 317 -23.54 -2.96 3.77
CA GLY A 317 -24.10 -2.81 5.12
C GLY A 317 -24.35 -4.17 5.80
N SER A 318 -23.96 -4.28 7.07
CA SER A 318 -24.17 -5.50 7.87
C SER A 318 -25.51 -5.55 8.61
N GLU A 319 -26.39 -4.57 8.40
CA GLU A 319 -27.70 -4.52 9.03
C GLU A 319 -28.61 -5.69 8.62
N ARG A 320 -29.55 -6.03 9.50
CA ARG A 320 -30.46 -7.15 9.27
C ARG A 320 -31.62 -6.75 8.34
N VAL A 321 -31.89 -7.61 7.37
CA VAL A 321 -32.96 -7.42 6.36
C VAL A 321 -34.32 -7.07 6.97
N TRP A 322 -34.73 -7.71 8.07
CA TRP A 322 -36.06 -7.50 8.66
C TRP A 322 -36.29 -6.06 9.17
N LYS A 323 -35.23 -5.32 9.49
CA LYS A 323 -35.34 -3.90 9.89
C LYS A 323 -35.55 -2.95 8.71
N SER A 324 -35.28 -3.41 7.49
CA SER A 324 -35.33 -2.56 6.29
C SER A 324 -36.75 -2.32 5.76
N GLY A 325 -37.74 -3.10 6.19
CA GLY A 325 -39.10 -3.05 5.63
C GLY A 325 -39.17 -3.38 4.14
N ALA A 326 -38.14 -4.04 3.59
CA ALA A 326 -38.07 -4.35 2.17
C ALA A 326 -39.03 -5.47 1.76
N GLU A 327 -39.75 -5.27 0.65
CA GLU A 327 -40.68 -6.23 0.07
C GLU A 327 -40.27 -6.58 -1.38
N GLY A 328 -40.76 -7.72 -1.89
CA GLY A 328 -40.57 -8.14 -3.29
C GLY A 328 -39.10 -8.29 -3.69
N GLU A 329 -38.71 -7.67 -4.81
CA GLU A 329 -37.33 -7.73 -5.32
C GLU A 329 -36.30 -7.08 -4.39
N ARG A 330 -36.69 -6.05 -3.62
CA ARG A 330 -35.79 -5.43 -2.61
C ARG A 330 -35.50 -6.38 -1.46
N LEU A 331 -36.44 -7.25 -1.11
CA LEU A 331 -36.22 -8.29 -0.10
C LEU A 331 -35.19 -9.32 -0.58
N LYS A 332 -35.32 -9.80 -1.83
CA LYS A 332 -34.37 -10.74 -2.45
C LYS A 332 -32.97 -10.14 -2.54
N GLU A 333 -32.87 -8.88 -2.94
CA GLU A 333 -31.61 -8.12 -2.95
C GLU A 333 -30.96 -8.08 -1.56
N ALA A 334 -31.72 -7.65 -0.54
CA ALA A 334 -31.23 -7.58 0.83
C ALA A 334 -30.82 -8.96 1.39
N GLN A 335 -31.55 -10.03 1.03
CA GLN A 335 -31.18 -11.40 1.37
C GLN A 335 -29.85 -11.81 0.75
N ASN A 336 -29.60 -11.48 -0.53
CA ASN A 336 -28.35 -11.81 -1.20
C ASN A 336 -27.15 -11.01 -0.66
N ILE A 337 -27.36 -9.74 -0.30
CA ILE A 337 -26.35 -8.93 0.40
C ILE A 337 -25.98 -9.60 1.73
N ASN A 338 -26.97 -9.95 2.55
CA ASN A 338 -26.73 -10.57 3.84
C ASN A 338 -26.17 -11.99 3.72
N ARG A 339 -26.47 -12.72 2.63
CA ARG A 339 -25.88 -14.03 2.35
C ARG A 339 -24.35 -13.94 2.24
N SER A 340 -23.83 -12.93 1.55
CA SER A 340 -22.37 -12.76 1.40
C SER A 340 -21.67 -12.46 2.74
N LEU A 341 -22.29 -11.65 3.61
CA LEU A 341 -21.75 -11.34 4.94
C LEU A 341 -21.95 -12.50 5.93
N LEU A 342 -23.02 -13.27 5.81
CA LEU A 342 -23.23 -14.50 6.57
C LEU A 342 -22.15 -15.54 6.21
N ALA A 343 -21.90 -15.74 4.90
CA ALA A 343 -20.83 -16.62 4.44
C ALA A 343 -19.46 -16.18 4.94
N LEU A 344 -19.18 -14.86 4.99
CA LEU A 344 -17.97 -14.34 5.63
C LEU A 344 -17.92 -14.69 7.11
N GLY A 345 -19.06 -14.62 7.82
CA GLY A 345 -19.22 -15.09 9.19
C GLY A 345 -18.85 -16.56 9.37
N ASP A 346 -19.37 -17.42 8.50
CA ASP A 346 -19.10 -18.87 8.51
C ASP A 346 -17.62 -19.17 8.25
N VAL A 347 -17.00 -18.45 7.31
CA VAL A 347 -15.56 -18.55 7.02
C VAL A 347 -14.72 -18.19 8.24
N ILE A 348 -15.03 -17.06 8.90
CA ILE A 348 -14.33 -16.64 10.12
C ILE A 348 -14.50 -17.67 11.24
N GLN A 349 -15.70 -18.22 11.40
CA GLN A 349 -15.97 -19.25 12.39
C GLN A 349 -15.17 -20.52 12.13
N ALA A 350 -15.16 -21.00 10.88
CA ALA A 350 -14.41 -22.19 10.49
C ALA A 350 -12.89 -21.99 10.63
N LEU A 351 -12.38 -20.80 10.27
CA LEU A 351 -10.97 -20.45 10.45
C LEU A 351 -10.58 -20.43 11.94
N ARG A 352 -11.42 -19.82 12.79
CA ARG A 352 -11.23 -19.82 14.25
C ARG A 352 -11.23 -21.24 14.82
N GLY A 353 -12.14 -22.09 14.34
CA GLY A 353 -12.24 -23.50 14.72
C GLY A 353 -11.10 -24.37 14.19
N LYS A 354 -10.19 -23.81 13.37
CA LYS A 354 -9.12 -24.53 12.66
C LYS A 354 -9.69 -25.73 11.88
N GLU A 355 -10.88 -25.57 11.31
CA GLU A 355 -11.58 -26.61 10.57
C GLU A 355 -10.80 -27.00 9.30
N LYS A 356 -10.90 -28.27 8.89
CA LYS A 356 -10.23 -28.77 7.69
C LYS A 356 -10.80 -28.15 6.40
N HIS A 357 -12.10 -27.93 6.37
CA HIS A 357 -12.81 -27.36 5.22
C HIS A 357 -13.33 -25.97 5.58
N ILE A 358 -12.85 -24.95 4.88
CA ILE A 358 -13.33 -23.57 5.05
C ILE A 358 -14.29 -23.24 3.90
N PRO A 359 -15.53 -22.80 4.18
CA PRO A 359 -16.59 -22.67 3.18
C PRO A 359 -16.48 -21.40 2.31
N PHE A 360 -15.30 -21.12 1.75
CA PHE A 360 -15.07 -19.93 0.91
C PHE A 360 -16.00 -19.85 -0.30
N ARG A 361 -16.50 -20.98 -0.81
CA ARG A 361 -17.36 -21.04 -2.00
C ARG A 361 -18.83 -20.67 -1.74
N ASN A 362 -19.23 -20.46 -0.48
CA ASN A 362 -20.63 -20.16 -0.14
C ASN A 362 -21.14 -18.81 -0.67
N SER A 363 -20.22 -17.88 -0.95
CA SER A 363 -20.51 -16.61 -1.63
C SER A 363 -19.39 -16.19 -2.58
N ARG A 364 -19.70 -15.31 -3.52
CA ARG A 364 -18.70 -14.71 -4.41
C ARG A 364 -17.67 -13.87 -3.66
N LEU A 365 -18.11 -13.15 -2.62
CA LEU A 365 -17.23 -12.34 -1.77
C LEU A 365 -16.18 -13.22 -1.09
N THR A 366 -16.61 -14.24 -0.36
CA THR A 366 -15.69 -15.14 0.34
C THR A 366 -14.80 -15.91 -0.61
N TYR A 367 -15.29 -16.26 -1.80
CA TYR A 367 -14.49 -16.99 -2.76
C TYR A 367 -13.38 -16.09 -3.31
N LEU A 368 -13.70 -14.84 -3.64
CA LEU A 368 -12.71 -13.86 -4.09
C LEU A 368 -11.68 -13.51 -3.01
N LEU A 369 -12.11 -13.49 -1.74
CA LEU A 369 -11.25 -13.24 -0.58
C LEU A 369 -10.54 -14.49 -0.05
N GLN A 370 -10.67 -15.65 -0.69
CA GLN A 370 -9.97 -16.87 -0.27
C GLN A 370 -8.45 -16.65 -0.22
N ASP A 371 -7.90 -15.97 -1.23
CA ASP A 371 -6.47 -15.66 -1.31
C ASP A 371 -6.04 -14.54 -0.35
N SER A 372 -7.00 -13.89 0.33
CA SER A 372 -6.79 -12.84 1.35
C SER A 372 -6.89 -13.38 2.78
N LEU A 373 -7.88 -14.24 3.04
CA LEU A 373 -8.17 -14.83 4.36
C LEU A 373 -7.56 -16.24 4.51
N GLY A 374 -6.82 -16.70 3.51
CA GLY A 374 -6.04 -17.93 3.56
C GLY A 374 -4.80 -17.83 4.43
N LYS A 375 -4.14 -18.99 4.64
CA LYS A 375 -2.94 -19.07 5.48
C LYS A 375 -1.78 -18.24 4.93
N GLY A 376 -1.06 -17.59 5.83
CA GLY A 376 0.14 -16.79 5.54
C GLY A 376 -0.11 -15.45 4.85
N ASN A 377 -1.37 -15.01 4.78
CA ASN A 377 -1.72 -13.66 4.37
C ASN A 377 -1.89 -12.75 5.59
N LYS A 378 -1.85 -11.44 5.36
CA LYS A 378 -2.07 -10.43 6.39
C LYS A 378 -3.40 -9.74 6.17
N THR A 379 -4.23 -9.65 7.21
CA THR A 379 -5.55 -9.06 7.12
C THR A 379 -5.75 -7.98 8.17
N ALA A 380 -6.37 -6.86 7.80
CA ALA A 380 -6.93 -5.90 8.73
C ALA A 380 -8.42 -5.72 8.48
N MET A 381 -9.21 -5.88 9.53
CA MET A 381 -10.62 -5.51 9.57
C MET A 381 -10.74 -4.17 10.27
N VAL A 382 -11.35 -3.18 9.60
CA VAL A 382 -11.75 -1.92 10.24
C VAL A 382 -13.26 -1.94 10.50
N VAL A 383 -13.65 -2.26 11.73
CA VAL A 383 -15.06 -2.23 12.14
C VAL A 383 -15.51 -0.79 12.39
N GLN A 384 -16.62 -0.39 11.78
CA GLN A 384 -17.19 0.94 11.82
C GLN A 384 -18.49 0.92 12.61
N VAL A 385 -18.55 1.68 13.70
CA VAL A 385 -19.71 1.70 14.60
C VAL A 385 -20.27 3.10 14.78
N SER A 386 -21.59 3.19 14.97
CA SER A 386 -22.23 4.43 15.37
C SER A 386 -22.30 4.51 16.90
N ALA A 387 -22.05 5.69 17.43
CA ALA A 387 -22.17 5.95 18.86
C ALA A 387 -23.62 6.18 19.33
N LEU A 388 -24.58 6.23 18.42
CA LEU A 388 -25.95 6.68 18.68
C LEU A 388 -26.86 5.53 19.15
N GLU A 389 -27.74 5.81 20.12
CA GLU A 389 -28.63 4.84 20.74
C GLU A 389 -29.48 4.05 19.75
N ARG A 390 -30.05 4.71 18.73
CA ARG A 390 -30.85 4.04 17.68
C ARG A 390 -30.11 2.92 16.95
N ASN A 391 -28.77 3.00 16.93
CA ASN A 391 -27.89 2.04 16.26
C ASN A 391 -27.29 1.00 17.23
N VAL A 392 -27.59 1.05 18.53
CA VAL A 392 -26.95 0.22 19.56
C VAL A 392 -26.98 -1.28 19.22
N GLY A 393 -28.11 -1.77 18.68
CA GLY A 393 -28.27 -3.17 18.31
C GLY A 393 -27.31 -3.63 17.21
N GLU A 394 -27.10 -2.79 16.19
CA GLU A 394 -26.20 -3.09 15.07
C GLU A 394 -24.74 -2.85 15.45
N THR A 395 -24.44 -1.83 16.27
CA THR A 395 -23.14 -1.62 16.90
C THR A 395 -22.72 -2.84 17.71
N MET A 396 -23.61 -3.37 18.56
CA MET A 396 -23.37 -4.60 19.32
C MET A 396 -23.13 -5.82 18.42
N CYS A 397 -23.89 -5.97 17.32
CA CYS A 397 -23.68 -7.07 16.38
C CYS A 397 -22.32 -6.97 15.68
N SER A 398 -21.92 -5.76 15.28
CA SER A 398 -20.66 -5.50 14.58
C SER A 398 -19.45 -5.76 15.49
N LEU A 399 -19.50 -5.30 16.75
CA LEU A 399 -18.43 -5.52 17.73
C LEU A 399 -18.31 -6.98 18.15
N LYS A 400 -19.43 -7.69 18.33
CA LYS A 400 -19.40 -9.15 18.56
C LYS A 400 -18.82 -9.92 17.38
N PHE A 401 -19.00 -9.44 16.16
CA PHE A 401 -18.35 -10.03 14.99
C PHE A 401 -16.85 -9.74 15.01
N ALA A 402 -16.45 -8.49 15.25
CA ALA A 402 -15.06 -8.07 15.40
C ALA A 402 -14.30 -8.92 16.45
N GLU A 403 -14.89 -9.14 17.63
CA GLU A 403 -14.29 -9.96 18.69
C GLU A 403 -14.10 -11.44 18.28
N ARG A 404 -14.96 -11.97 17.40
CA ARG A 404 -14.76 -13.31 16.82
C ARG A 404 -13.59 -13.32 15.84
N VAL A 405 -13.40 -12.24 15.07
CA VAL A 405 -12.32 -12.10 14.09
C VAL A 405 -10.96 -11.96 14.79
N CYS A 406 -10.87 -11.24 15.92
CA CYS A 406 -9.64 -11.14 16.73
C CYS A 406 -9.05 -12.49 17.14
N LYS A 407 -9.89 -13.53 17.24
CA LYS A 407 -9.50 -14.87 17.70
C LYS A 407 -9.05 -15.79 16.57
N VAL A 408 -8.91 -15.28 15.34
CA VAL A 408 -8.49 -16.06 14.17
C VAL A 408 -6.99 -15.92 13.94
N GLU A 409 -6.31 -17.06 13.75
CA GLU A 409 -4.89 -17.13 13.42
C GLU A 409 -4.69 -17.70 12.01
N LEU A 410 -4.09 -16.93 11.10
CA LEU A 410 -3.81 -17.38 9.73
C LEU A 410 -2.50 -18.18 9.59
N GLY A 411 -1.81 -18.45 10.70
CA GLY A 411 -0.46 -19.03 10.69
C GLY A 411 0.60 -18.07 10.11
N PRO A 412 1.88 -18.46 10.07
CA PRO A 412 3.00 -17.56 9.75
C PRO A 412 2.87 -16.89 8.38
N ALA A 413 3.18 -15.59 8.30
CA ALA A 413 3.09 -14.83 7.07
C ALA A 413 4.05 -15.38 5.99
N ALA A 414 3.56 -15.54 4.76
CA ALA A 414 4.28 -16.19 3.68
C ALA A 414 4.50 -15.25 2.49
N ARG A 415 5.75 -14.84 2.29
CA ARG A 415 6.19 -14.02 1.16
C ARG A 415 6.11 -14.81 -0.15
N LYS A 416 5.62 -14.20 -1.23
CA LYS A 416 5.59 -14.84 -2.56
C LYS A 416 6.86 -14.47 -3.32
N ILE A 417 7.77 -15.43 -3.43
CA ILE A 417 9.08 -15.27 -4.07
C ILE A 417 9.21 -16.28 -5.19
N GLN A 418 9.62 -15.81 -6.37
CA GLN A 418 10.11 -16.64 -7.45
C GLN A 418 11.58 -16.31 -7.66
N ARG A 419 12.45 -17.31 -7.48
CA ARG A 419 13.88 -17.14 -7.77
C ARG A 419 14.05 -17.06 -9.28
N GLY A 420 14.79 -16.06 -9.77
CA GLY A 420 15.19 -15.99 -11.17
C GLY A 420 15.99 -17.24 -11.50
N GLY A 421 15.59 -17.96 -12.56
CA GLY A 421 16.34 -19.11 -13.04
C GLY A 421 17.73 -18.68 -13.45
N GLY A 422 18.74 -19.09 -12.69
CA GLY A 422 20.11 -19.09 -13.18
C GLY A 422 20.19 -20.11 -14.30
N SER A 423 20.54 -19.65 -15.50
CA SER A 423 21.08 -20.52 -16.54
C SER A 423 22.34 -21.18 -15.98
N HIS A 424 22.22 -22.38 -15.44
CA HIS A 424 23.35 -23.29 -15.36
C HIS A 424 23.69 -23.66 -16.80
N GLN A 425 24.64 -22.92 -17.39
CA GLN A 425 25.54 -23.51 -18.38
C GLN A 425 26.31 -24.59 -17.62
N CYS A 426 25.86 -25.84 -17.79
CA CYS A 426 26.76 -26.97 -17.64
C CYS A 426 27.58 -27.00 -18.93
N ASP A 427 28.83 -26.57 -18.84
CA ASP A 427 29.90 -27.06 -19.71
C ASP A 427 30.32 -28.46 -19.25
#